data_AF-A0A4Q3B314-F1
#
_entry.id   AF-A0A4Q3B314-F1
#
_cell.length_a   1.000
_cell.length_b   1.000
_cell.length_c   1.000
_cell.angle_alpha   90.00
_cell.angle_beta   90.00
_cell.angle_gamma   90.00
#
_symmetry.space_group_name_H-M   'P 1'
#
loop_
_entity.id
_entity.type
_entity.pdbx_description
1 polymer ?
#
loop_
_entity_poly.entity_id
_entity_poly.type
_entity_poly.pdbx_seq_one_letter_code
_entity_poly.pdbx_strand_id
1 'polypeptide(L)' 'RFGFEGDLFKKRQELIKPIQDRVYNAVQKLAVDKQYDFILDKSEGITVIFADPKLDKSEDVLRNLGVK' A
#
# COMPACT_ATOMS: atom_id res chain seq x y z
N ARG A 1 -27.92 4.58 7.54
CA ARG A 1 -27.58 5.80 6.76
C ARG A 1 -26.27 5.54 6.00
N PHE A 2 -26.16 5.91 4.72
CA PHE A 2 -25.08 5.49 3.80
C PHE A 2 -24.17 6.63 3.28
N GLY A 3 -24.19 7.81 3.92
CA GLY A 3 -23.33 8.95 3.52
C GLY A 3 -21.88 8.82 3.98
N PHE A 4 -21.03 9.77 3.57
CA PHE A 4 -19.71 10.01 4.18
C PHE A 4 -19.95 10.24 5.68
N GLU A 5 -19.30 9.47 6.56
CA GLU A 5 -19.58 9.34 8.02
C GLU A 5 -20.73 8.41 8.46
N GLY A 6 -21.49 7.83 7.53
CA GLY A 6 -22.49 6.81 7.83
C GLY A 6 -21.89 5.48 8.29
N ASP A 7 -22.68 4.63 8.94
CA ASP A 7 -22.23 3.35 9.51
C ASP A 7 -21.57 2.44 8.46
N LEU A 8 -22.02 2.49 7.21
CA LEU A 8 -21.39 1.75 6.11
C LEU A 8 -19.97 2.24 5.81
N PHE A 9 -19.74 3.56 5.81
CA PHE A 9 -18.41 4.11 5.57
C PHE A 9 -17.46 3.75 6.72
N LYS A 10 -17.92 3.88 7.97
CA LYS A 10 -17.14 3.46 9.15
C LYS A 10 -16.83 1.98 9.10
N LYS A 11 -17.82 1.14 8.76
CA LYS A 11 -17.59 -0.31 8.66
C LYS A 11 -16.60 -0.68 7.57
N ARG A 12 -16.67 0.01 6.43
CA ARG A 12 -15.69 -0.15 5.35
C ARG A 12 -14.28 0.24 5.83
N GLN A 13 -14.14 1.37 6.53
CA GLN A 13 -12.85 1.78 7.10
C GLN A 13 -12.31 0.77 8.11
N GLU A 14 -13.15 0.27 9.03
CA GLU A 14 -12.77 -0.77 10.00
C GLU A 14 -12.24 -2.04 9.34
N LEU A 15 -12.82 -2.45 8.20
CA LEU A 15 -12.40 -3.66 7.47
C LEU A 15 -11.14 -3.42 6.62
N ILE A 16 -11.00 -2.23 6.03
CA ILE A 16 -9.88 -1.90 5.15
C ILE A 16 -8.62 -1.56 5.96
N LYS A 17 -8.76 -0.88 7.11
CA LYS A 17 -7.63 -0.42 7.91
C LYS A 17 -6.63 -1.53 8.27
N PRO A 18 -7.05 -2.71 8.75
CA PRO A 18 -6.12 -3.82 9.01
C PRO A 18 -5.36 -4.30 7.77
N ILE A 19 -5.99 -4.25 6.59
CA ILE A 19 -5.35 -4.64 5.33
C ILE A 19 -4.30 -3.59 4.94
N GLN A 20 -4.66 -2.30 5.03
CA GLN A 20 -3.72 -1.20 4.78
C GLN A 20 -2.52 -1.27 5.73
N ASP A 21 -2.75 -1.52 7.01
CA ASP A 21 -1.67 -1.62 8.01
C ASP A 21 -0.72 -2.79 7.70
N ARG A 22 -1.25 -3.94 7.27
CA ARG A 22 -0.44 -5.07 6.81
C ARG A 22 0.42 -4.70 5.61
N VAL A 23 -0.18 -4.07 4.59
CA VAL A 23 0.54 -3.62 3.38
C VAL A 23 1.64 -2.62 3.76
N TYR A 24 1.32 -1.64 4.60
CA TYR A 24 2.27 -0.63 5.06
C TYR A 24 3.48 -1.25 5.77
N ASN A 25 3.23 -2.20 6.68
CA ASN A 25 4.31 -2.91 7.38
C ASN A 25 5.17 -3.74 6.42
N ALA A 26 4.55 -4.38 5.41
CA ALA A 26 5.29 -5.14 4.40
C ALA A 26 6.16 -4.23 3.52
N VAL A 27 5.67 -3.04 3.15
CA VAL A 27 6.40 -2.01 2.42
C VAL A 27 7.58 -1.49 3.26
N GLN A 28 7.36 -1.16 4.54
CA GLN A 28 8.44 -0.72 5.44
C GLN A 28 9.52 -1.79 5.61
N LYS A 29 9.12 -3.04 5.83
CA LYS A 29 10.06 -4.15 5.94
C LYS A 29 10.90 -4.31 4.67
N LEU A 30 10.26 -4.25 3.50
CA LEU A 30 10.96 -4.31 2.22
C LEU A 30 11.96 -3.15 2.08
N ALA A 31 11.55 -1.93 2.43
CA ALA A 31 12.42 -0.75 2.37
C ALA A 31 13.68 -0.92 3.22
N VAL A 32 13.53 -1.40 4.47
CA VAL A 32 14.67 -1.66 5.37
C VAL A 32 15.54 -2.80 4.85
N ASP A 33 14.95 -3.94 4.48
CA ASP A 33 15.67 -5.13 4.02
C ASP A 33 16.45 -4.88 2.71
N LYS A 34 15.97 -3.93 1.88
CA LYS A 34 16.59 -3.55 0.60
C LYS A 34 17.32 -2.21 0.64
N GLN A 35 17.38 -1.56 1.82
CA GLN A 35 18.02 -0.27 2.03
C GLN A 35 17.53 0.82 1.07
N TYR A 36 16.22 0.88 0.86
CA TYR A 36 15.60 1.95 0.08
C TYR A 36 15.41 3.20 0.93
N ASP A 37 15.86 4.34 0.39
CA ASP A 37 15.66 5.65 1.02
C ASP A 37 14.21 6.14 0.91
N PHE A 38 13.49 5.71 -0.15
CA PHE A 38 12.10 6.06 -0.37
C PHE A 38 11.35 4.99 -1.17
N ILE A 39 10.03 4.91 -0.94
CA ILE A 39 9.09 4.17 -1.78
C ILE A 39 8.00 5.16 -2.18
N LEU A 40 7.74 5.27 -3.48
CA LEU A 40 6.75 6.18 -4.03
C LEU A 40 5.50 5.40 -4.43
N ASP A 41 4.34 5.85 -3.98
CA ASP A 41 3.07 5.33 -4.44
C ASP A 41 2.72 5.95 -5.81
N LYS A 42 2.56 5.10 -6.82
CA LYS A 42 2.17 5.52 -8.18
C LYS A 42 0.71 6.00 -8.24
N SER A 43 -0.13 5.59 -7.29
CA SER A 43 -1.56 5.91 -7.28
C SER A 43 -1.87 7.28 -6.67
N GLU A 44 -1.04 7.78 -5.76
CA GLU A 44 -1.27 9.02 -5.01
C GLU A 44 -0.47 10.19 -5.56
N GLY A 45 -0.94 10.82 -6.65
CA GLY A 45 -0.64 12.22 -7.00
C GLY A 45 0.82 12.63 -7.27
N ILE A 46 1.79 11.72 -7.14
CA ILE A 46 3.18 11.97 -7.52
C ILE A 46 3.25 11.87 -9.04
N THR A 47 3.64 12.96 -9.69
CA THR A 47 3.87 12.99 -11.14
C THR A 47 5.15 12.21 -11.47
N VAL A 48 5.06 10.88 -11.48
CA VAL A 48 6.08 10.01 -12.05
C VAL A 48 5.85 9.97 -13.56
N ILE A 49 6.60 10.81 -14.30
CA ILE A 49 6.49 10.89 -15.77
C ILE A 49 6.92 9.56 -16.41
N PHE A 50 7.97 8.95 -15.87
CA PHE A 50 8.47 7.64 -16.28
C PHE A 50 9.23 6.99 -15.12
N ALA A 51 9.00 5.70 -14.93
CA ALA A 51 9.81 4.84 -14.07
C ALA A 51 10.05 3.52 -14.81
N ASP A 52 11.28 3.01 -14.73
CA ASP A 52 11.61 1.70 -15.28
C ASP A 52 10.74 0.63 -14.58
N PRO A 53 10.01 -0.24 -15.32
CA PRO A 53 9.16 -1.28 -14.73
C PRO A 53 9.88 -2.17 -13.72
N LYS A 54 11.20 -2.34 -13.83
CA LYS A 54 12.00 -3.11 -12.85
C LYS A 54 12.02 -2.49 -11.45
N LEU A 55 11.65 -1.22 -11.32
CA LEU A 55 11.54 -0.50 -10.05
C LEU A 55 10.21 -0.80 -9.33
N ASP A 56 9.24 -1.39 -10.01
CA ASP A 56 8.01 -1.85 -9.37
C ASP A 56 8.34 -2.98 -8.39
N LYS A 57 7.83 -2.84 -7.16
CA LYS A 57 8.01 -3.80 -6.07
C LYS A 57 6.70 -4.34 -5.53
N SER A 58 5.58 -4.12 -6.23
CA SER A 58 4.25 -4.58 -5.83
C SER A 58 4.23 -6.09 -5.56
N GLU A 59 4.86 -6.88 -6.44
CA GLU A 59 4.96 -8.34 -6.29
C GLU A 59 5.81 -8.76 -5.08
N ASP A 60 6.86 -8.01 -4.75
CA ASP A 60 7.67 -8.29 -3.55
C ASP A 60 6.86 -8.04 -2.28
N VAL A 61 6.05 -6.98 -2.27
CA VAL A 61 5.14 -6.67 -1.16
C VAL A 61 4.06 -7.75 -1.01
N LEU A 62 3.45 -8.21 -2.11
CA LEU A 62 2.46 -9.30 -2.08
C LEU A 62 3.06 -10.61 -1.55
N ARG A 63 4.28 -10.94 -1.97
CA ARG A 63 5.03 -12.10 -1.44
C ARG A 63 5.27 -11.98 0.06
N ASN A 64 5.70 -10.81 0.55
CA ASN A 64 5.90 -10.57 1.98
C ASN A 64 4.61 -10.72 2.79
N LEU A 65 3.45 -10.46 2.19
CA LEU A 65 2.14 -10.64 2.81
C LEU A 65 1.63 -12.08 2.79
N GLY A 66 2.32 -12.99 2.07
CA GLY A 66 1.92 -14.38 1.89
C GLY A 66 0.68 -14.53 0.99
N VAL A 67 0.41 -13.56 0.13
CA VAL A 67 -0.73 -13.57 -0.79
C VAL A 67 -0.23 -13.99 -2.16
N LYS A 68 -0.82 -15.03 -2.74
CA LYS A 68 -0.50 -15.56 -4.07
C LYS A 68 -1.78 -15.91 -4.82
#